data_AF-A0A8J2SNX2-F1
#
_entry.id   AF-A0A8J2SNX2-F1
#
_cell.length_a   1.000
_cell.length_b   1.000
_cell.length_c   1.000
_cell.angle_alpha   90.00
_cell.angle_beta   90.00
_cell.angle_gamma   90.00
#
_symmetry.space_group_name_H-M   'P 1'
#
loop_
_entity.id
_entity.type
_entity.pdbx_description
1 polymer ?
#
loop_
_entity_poly.entity_id
_entity_poly.type
_entity_poly.pdbx_seq_one_letter_code
_entity_poly.pdbx_strand_id
1 'polypeptide(L)'
;MPAVVSSDHADESLNQSSSAADAHRCIRPEEIEQHRSKESFWCVVDGFVVDATAFIDTHPGGLRKLMSTDDAGIGAGPDRFSFSFSRGRNAHFPDTGRRFADGVQRYLRDGHATKIKFPPHGNLIILGRL
;
A
#
# COMPACT_ATOMS: atom_id res chain seq x y z
N MET A 1 -56.19 19.60 15.67
CA MET A 1 -54.89 19.82 16.35
C MET A 1 -53.80 19.59 15.31
N PRO A 2 -53.16 20.64 14.78
CA PRO A 2 -52.16 20.53 13.72
C PRO A 2 -50.84 19.95 14.25
N ALA A 3 -50.29 18.97 13.52
CA ALA A 3 -48.94 18.44 13.72
C ALA A 3 -47.92 19.47 13.24
N VAL A 4 -46.99 19.87 14.11
CA VAL A 4 -45.87 20.74 13.77
C VAL A 4 -44.60 19.92 13.78
N VAL A 5 -44.13 19.65 12.58
CA VAL A 5 -42.76 19.27 12.23
C VAL A 5 -41.80 20.35 12.70
N SER A 6 -40.65 19.96 13.24
CA SER A 6 -39.40 20.73 13.17
C SER A 6 -38.24 19.79 13.46
N SER A 7 -37.77 19.15 12.41
CA SER A 7 -36.40 18.65 12.33
C SER A 7 -35.54 19.82 11.86
N ASP A 8 -34.65 20.32 12.70
CA ASP A 8 -33.70 21.38 12.37
C ASP A 8 -32.25 20.95 12.66
N HIS A 9 -31.36 21.48 11.82
CA HIS A 9 -29.89 21.48 11.83
C HIS A 9 -29.16 20.23 11.32
N ALA A 10 -28.75 20.14 10.05
CA ALA A 10 -27.83 20.96 9.22
C ALA A 10 -26.34 20.64 9.46
N ASP A 11 -25.70 20.03 8.45
CA ASP A 11 -24.36 20.32 7.94
C ASP A 11 -24.14 19.43 6.70
N GLU A 12 -24.40 19.95 5.50
CA GLU A 12 -23.43 20.64 4.63
C GLU A 12 -22.45 19.67 3.94
N SER A 13 -22.84 19.32 2.71
CA SER A 13 -21.97 19.23 1.54
C SER A 13 -20.52 18.75 1.77
N LEU A 14 -20.34 17.43 1.89
CA LEU A 14 -19.03 16.82 1.65
C LEU A 14 -18.75 16.78 0.14
N ASN A 15 -18.41 17.96 -0.37
CA ASN A 15 -17.44 18.26 -1.41
C ASN A 15 -16.92 17.03 -2.16
N GLN A 16 -17.67 16.60 -3.17
CA GLN A 16 -17.21 15.72 -4.24
C GLN A 16 -16.15 16.48 -5.06
N SER A 17 -14.93 16.53 -4.55
CA SER A 17 -13.75 16.90 -5.33
C SER A 17 -13.38 15.73 -6.23
N SER A 18 -14.13 15.60 -7.32
CA SER A 18 -13.76 14.79 -8.48
C SER A 18 -12.51 15.41 -9.12
N SER A 19 -11.33 15.00 -8.66
CA SER A 19 -10.09 15.11 -9.42
C SER A 19 -9.87 13.79 -10.14
N ALA A 20 -9.50 13.83 -11.42
CA ALA A 20 -9.09 12.68 -12.22
C ALA A 20 -7.74 12.09 -11.75
N ALA A 21 -7.57 11.92 -10.44
CA ALA A 21 -6.37 11.48 -9.73
C ALA A 21 -6.61 10.19 -8.91
N ASP A 22 -7.79 9.57 -9.05
CA ASP A 22 -8.22 8.39 -8.28
C ASP A 22 -8.68 7.22 -9.19
N ALA A 23 -8.10 7.08 -10.38
CA ALA A 23 -8.24 5.85 -11.17
C ALA A 23 -7.39 4.68 -10.59
N HIS A 24 -6.71 4.92 -9.47
CA HIS A 24 -5.84 3.96 -8.82
C HIS A 24 -6.68 3.05 -7.93
N ARG A 25 -6.50 1.74 -8.09
CA ARG A 25 -7.22 0.72 -7.31
C ARG A 25 -6.97 0.94 -5.81
N CYS A 26 -8.00 1.36 -5.07
CA CYS A 26 -7.99 1.39 -3.61
C CYS A 26 -8.23 -0.03 -3.09
N ILE A 27 -7.30 -0.55 -2.30
CA ILE A 27 -7.33 -1.90 -1.74
C ILE A 27 -7.46 -1.78 -0.24
N ARG A 28 -8.46 -2.45 0.34
CA ARG A 28 -8.73 -2.37 1.77
C ARG A 28 -7.80 -3.32 2.55
N PRO A 29 -7.48 -3.01 3.82
CA PRO A 29 -6.65 -3.88 4.65
C PRO A 29 -7.19 -5.30 4.77
N GLU A 30 -8.50 -5.50 4.76
CA GLU A 30 -9.11 -6.83 4.81
C GLU A 30 -8.81 -7.67 3.55
N GLU A 31 -8.67 -7.04 2.38
CA GLU A 31 -8.28 -7.71 1.14
C GLU A 31 -6.81 -8.14 1.22
N ILE A 32 -5.94 -7.30 1.78
CA ILE A 32 -4.52 -7.64 1.98
C ILE A 32 -4.38 -8.85 2.92
N GLU A 33 -5.21 -8.95 3.96
CA GLU A 33 -5.21 -10.07 4.90
C GLU A 33 -5.56 -11.42 4.24
N GLN A 34 -6.34 -11.42 3.16
CA GLN A 34 -6.62 -12.61 2.36
C GLN A 34 -5.40 -13.08 1.54
N HIS A 35 -4.47 -12.17 1.25
CA HIS A 35 -3.25 -12.41 0.50
C HIS A 35 -2.00 -12.44 1.41
N ARG A 36 -2.05 -13.22 2.51
CA ARG A 36 -0.90 -13.45 3.42
C ARG A 36 -0.31 -14.87 3.32
N SER A 37 -0.27 -15.44 2.12
CA SER A 37 0.20 -16.81 1.87
C SER A 37 1.49 -16.84 1.06
N LYS A 38 2.23 -17.96 1.08
CA LYS A 38 3.45 -18.10 0.28
C LYS A 38 3.19 -17.96 -1.24
N GLU A 39 2.02 -18.41 -1.69
CA GLU A 39 1.62 -18.39 -3.10
C GLU A 39 1.01 -17.05 -3.53
N SER A 40 0.60 -16.22 -2.57
CA SER A 40 0.06 -14.89 -2.81
C SER A 40 0.30 -14.03 -1.57
N PHE A 41 1.34 -13.22 -1.62
CA PHE A 41 1.77 -12.37 -0.52
C PHE A 41 1.71 -10.90 -0.92
N TRP A 42 0.75 -10.18 -0.33
CA TRP A 42 0.60 -8.75 -0.47
C TRP A 42 1.08 -8.04 0.79
N CYS A 43 1.77 -6.94 0.60
CA CYS A 43 2.20 -6.07 1.70
C CYS A 43 2.04 -4.60 1.31
N VAL A 44 2.11 -3.73 2.31
CA VAL A 44 1.99 -2.29 2.09
C VAL A 44 3.33 -1.62 2.26
N VAL A 45 3.72 -0.83 1.25
CA VAL A 45 4.98 -0.09 1.23
C VAL A 45 4.67 1.38 0.91
N ASP A 46 5.00 2.28 1.84
CA ASP A 46 4.75 3.72 1.72
C ASP A 46 3.29 4.07 1.32
N GLY A 47 2.31 3.27 1.81
CA GLY A 47 0.88 3.44 1.51
C GLY A 47 0.42 2.81 0.19
N PHE A 48 1.29 2.09 -0.52
CA PHE A 48 0.95 1.35 -1.74
C PHE A 48 0.90 -0.14 -1.46
N VAL A 49 -0.17 -0.78 -1.92
CA VAL A 49 -0.32 -2.24 -1.83
C VAL A 49 0.45 -2.87 -2.98
N VAL A 50 1.37 -3.77 -2.63
CA VAL A 50 2.20 -4.47 -3.60
C VAL A 50 2.12 -5.98 -3.45
N ASP A 51 2.12 -6.68 -4.58
CA ASP A 51 2.35 -8.11 -4.65
C ASP A 51 3.86 -8.38 -4.56
N ALA A 52 4.27 -9.03 -3.47
CA ALA A 52 5.63 -9.41 -3.18
C ALA A 52 5.85 -10.93 -3.28
N THR A 53 4.92 -11.68 -3.89
CA THR A 53 4.98 -13.15 -4.05
C THR A 53 6.30 -13.60 -4.68
N ALA A 54 6.70 -12.98 -5.79
CA ALA A 54 7.94 -13.29 -6.50
C ALA A 54 9.21 -12.88 -5.72
N PHE A 55 9.06 -12.10 -4.66
CA PHE A 55 10.15 -11.66 -3.79
C PHE A 55 10.37 -12.59 -2.60
N ILE A 56 9.39 -13.43 -2.23
CA ILE A 56 9.47 -14.31 -1.06
C ILE A 56 10.67 -15.26 -1.13
N ASP A 57 10.83 -15.98 -2.24
CA ASP A 57 11.87 -17.02 -2.37
C ASP A 57 13.28 -16.42 -2.55
N THR A 58 13.37 -15.14 -2.87
CA THR A 58 14.64 -14.45 -3.14
C THR A 58 15.06 -13.48 -2.04
N HIS A 59 14.18 -13.26 -1.04
CA HIS A 59 14.44 -12.36 0.06
C HIS A 59 15.46 -12.98 1.04
N PRO A 60 16.60 -12.31 1.31
CA PRO A 60 17.66 -12.86 2.17
C PRO A 60 17.24 -13.04 3.64
N GLY A 61 16.09 -12.47 4.05
CA GLY A 61 15.49 -12.68 5.37
C GLY A 61 14.43 -13.77 5.43
N GLY A 62 14.10 -14.41 4.30
CA GLY A 62 13.01 -15.39 4.16
C GLY A 62 11.61 -14.83 4.39
N LEU A 63 10.61 -15.71 4.25
CA LEU A 63 9.18 -15.41 4.43
C LEU A 63 8.86 -14.84 5.82
N ARG A 64 9.58 -15.30 6.87
CA ARG A 64 9.30 -14.91 8.25
C ARG A 64 9.46 -13.41 8.49
N LYS A 65 10.43 -12.75 7.85
CA LYS A 65 10.57 -11.28 7.94
C LYS A 65 9.54 -10.54 7.12
N LEU A 66 9.14 -11.10 5.97
CA LEU A 66 8.12 -10.50 5.11
C LEU A 66 6.75 -10.49 5.80
N MET A 67 6.37 -11.57 6.48
CA MET A 67 5.07 -11.64 7.16
C MET A 67 4.87 -10.58 8.26
N SER A 68 5.96 -10.07 8.84
CA SER A 68 5.92 -8.99 9.84
C SER A 68 5.92 -7.59 9.24
N THR A 69 6.01 -7.45 7.91
CA THR A 69 6.08 -6.14 7.24
C THR A 69 4.90 -5.22 7.60
N ASP A 70 3.72 -5.80 7.83
CA ASP A 70 2.50 -5.05 8.12
C ASP A 70 2.21 -4.88 9.62
N ASP A 71 3.03 -5.47 10.49
CA ASP A 71 2.90 -5.33 11.93
C ASP A 71 3.30 -3.92 12.39
N ALA A 72 2.60 -3.45 13.43
CA ALA A 72 2.90 -2.17 14.08
C ALA A 72 4.34 -2.15 14.61
N GLY A 73 5.07 -1.06 14.34
CA GLY A 73 6.44 -0.86 14.82
C GLY A 73 7.54 -1.58 14.04
N ILE A 74 7.22 -2.34 12.98
CA ILE A 74 8.21 -2.91 12.04
C ILE A 74 8.59 -1.90 10.95
N GLY A 75 7.66 -1.01 10.60
CA GLY A 75 7.83 0.00 9.56
C GLY A 75 8.52 1.28 10.02
N ALA A 76 8.31 2.35 9.25
CA ALA A 76 8.83 3.68 9.52
C ALA A 76 8.06 4.42 10.63
N GLY A 77 6.90 3.91 11.05
CA GLY A 77 6.06 4.50 12.08
C GLY A 77 5.55 3.48 13.10
N PRO A 78 4.81 3.94 14.12
CA PRO A 78 4.19 3.08 15.10
C PRO A 78 2.99 2.30 14.52
N ASP A 79 2.42 2.76 13.42
CA ASP A 79 1.21 2.20 12.82
C ASP A 79 1.47 0.92 12.01
N ARG A 80 0.42 0.10 11.86
CA ARG A 80 0.38 -1.01 10.89
C ARG A 80 0.56 -0.46 9.48
N PHE A 81 1.07 -1.27 8.55
CA PHE A 81 1.27 -0.88 7.14
C PHE A 81 2.22 0.31 6.92
N SER A 82 3.06 0.65 7.92
CA SER A 82 3.97 1.79 7.85
C SER A 82 5.33 1.46 7.22
N PHE A 83 5.48 0.30 6.58
CA PHE A 83 6.76 -0.13 6.02
C PHE A 83 7.23 0.81 4.90
N SER A 84 8.53 1.08 4.87
CA SER A 84 9.16 1.91 3.86
C SER A 84 10.56 1.39 3.57
N PHE A 85 10.96 1.40 2.31
CA PHE A 85 12.34 1.12 1.90
C PHE A 85 13.29 2.29 2.17
N SER A 86 12.74 3.49 2.38
CA SER A 86 13.50 4.74 2.48
C SER A 86 13.45 5.36 3.88
N ARG A 87 12.62 4.82 4.79
CA ARG A 87 12.41 5.36 6.14
C ARG A 87 12.47 4.26 7.21
N GLY A 88 12.78 4.64 8.44
CA GLY A 88 12.80 3.71 9.59
C GLY A 88 14.00 2.76 9.61
N ARG A 89 13.88 1.66 10.37
CA ARG A 89 14.96 0.67 10.59
C ARG A 89 15.34 -0.14 9.34
N ASN A 90 14.53 -0.05 8.28
CA ASN A 90 14.73 -0.76 7.02
C ASN A 90 15.36 0.11 5.91
N ALA A 91 15.71 1.37 6.23
CA ALA A 91 16.41 2.29 5.34
C ALA A 91 17.89 1.89 5.17
N HIS A 92 18.15 0.81 4.43
CA HIS A 92 19.52 0.36 4.13
C HIS A 92 19.71 0.00 2.65
N PHE A 93 18.67 0.10 1.82
CA PHE A 93 18.72 -0.26 0.40
C PHE A 93 18.41 0.95 -0.49
N PRO A 94 19.36 1.90 -0.66
CA PRO A 94 19.12 3.13 -1.43
C PRO A 94 18.66 2.84 -2.85
N ASP A 95 19.21 1.81 -3.50
CA ASP A 95 18.79 1.37 -4.84
C ASP A 95 17.38 0.79 -4.87
N THR A 96 17.00 0.00 -3.86
CA THR A 96 15.65 -0.59 -3.75
C THR A 96 14.61 0.50 -3.52
N GLY A 97 14.87 1.42 -2.60
CA GLY A 97 13.99 2.56 -2.34
C GLY A 97 13.82 3.45 -3.58
N ARG A 98 14.90 3.72 -4.32
CA ARG A 98 14.83 4.50 -5.57
C ARG A 98 14.02 3.78 -6.66
N ARG A 99 14.22 2.48 -6.86
CA ARG A 99 13.45 1.67 -7.83
C ARG A 99 11.98 1.62 -7.46
N PHE A 100 11.67 1.51 -6.18
CA PHE A 100 10.30 1.52 -5.70
C PHE A 100 9.63 2.88 -5.95
N ALA A 101 10.29 3.97 -5.58
CA ALA A 101 9.78 5.33 -5.81
C ALA A 101 9.53 5.60 -7.31
N ASP A 102 10.45 5.19 -8.18
CA ASP A 102 10.27 5.29 -9.63
C ASP A 102 9.09 4.44 -10.12
N GLY A 103 8.92 3.23 -9.59
CA GLY A 103 7.75 2.39 -9.85
C GLY A 103 6.43 3.03 -9.40
N VAL A 104 6.40 3.66 -8.23
CA VAL A 104 5.24 4.42 -7.74
C VAL A 104 4.91 5.57 -8.67
N GLN A 105 5.91 6.32 -9.14
CA GLN A 105 5.67 7.39 -10.12
C GLN A 105 5.08 6.88 -11.43
N ARG A 106 5.53 5.70 -11.91
CA ARG A 106 4.94 5.06 -13.09
C ARG A 106 3.50 4.62 -12.83
N TYR A 107 3.24 3.99 -11.67
CA TYR A 107 1.89 3.61 -11.27
C TYR A 107 0.96 4.82 -11.22
N LEU A 108 1.39 5.91 -10.57
CA LEU A 108 0.62 7.16 -10.44
C LEU A 108 0.38 7.84 -11.79
N ARG A 109 1.33 7.73 -12.73
CA ARG A 109 1.19 8.31 -14.07
C ARG A 109 0.26 7.49 -14.96
N ASP A 110 0.45 6.17 -14.97
CA ASP A 110 -0.16 5.30 -15.96
C ASP A 110 -1.44 4.59 -15.46
N GLY A 111 -1.74 4.68 -14.16
CA GLY A 111 -2.99 4.19 -13.57
C GLY A 111 -3.15 2.68 -13.47
N HIS A 112 -2.12 1.90 -13.83
CA HIS A 112 -2.21 0.44 -13.91
C HIS A 112 -1.12 -0.27 -13.11
N ALA A 113 -1.37 -1.54 -12.81
CA ALA A 113 -0.49 -2.35 -11.99
C ALA A 113 0.94 -2.37 -12.54
N THR A 114 1.91 -1.93 -11.74
CA THR A 114 3.27 -1.65 -12.22
C THR A 114 4.28 -2.61 -11.61
N LYS A 115 4.99 -3.35 -12.47
CA LYS A 115 6.03 -4.29 -12.06
C LYS A 115 7.39 -3.61 -11.89
N ILE A 116 7.95 -3.69 -10.69
CA ILE A 116 9.28 -3.19 -10.33
C ILE A 116 10.24 -4.37 -10.17
N LYS A 117 11.35 -4.35 -10.91
CA LYS A 117 12.36 -5.41 -10.85
C LYS A 117 13.51 -5.05 -9.91
N PHE A 118 13.92 -6.01 -9.09
CA PHE A 118 15.04 -5.95 -8.15
C PHE A 118 16.05 -7.07 -8.45
N PRO A 119 16.82 -6.99 -9.54
CA PRO A 119 17.81 -8.03 -9.85
C PRO A 119 18.93 -8.08 -8.80
N PRO A 120 19.41 -9.27 -8.41
CA PRO A 120 18.95 -10.62 -8.81
C PRO A 120 17.71 -11.14 -8.05
N HIS A 121 17.25 -10.41 -7.04
CA HIS A 121 16.26 -10.80 -6.03
C HIS A 121 14.77 -10.66 -6.46
N GLY A 122 14.41 -10.85 -7.73
CA GLY A 122 12.98 -10.90 -8.13
C GLY A 122 12.31 -9.54 -8.39
N ASN A 123 11.00 -9.44 -8.10
CA ASN A 123 10.18 -8.27 -8.45
C ASN A 123 9.02 -8.02 -7.46
N LEU A 124 8.56 -6.77 -7.41
CA LEU A 124 7.30 -6.36 -6.77
C LEU A 124 6.33 -5.87 -7.84
N ILE A 125 5.03 -5.96 -7.59
CA ILE A 125 4.01 -5.39 -8.47
C ILE A 125 3.13 -4.45 -7.64
N ILE A 126 3.11 -3.16 -7.97
CA ILE A 126 2.19 -2.21 -7.35
C ILE A 126 0.80 -2.51 -7.88
N LEU A 127 -0.13 -2.83 -6.99
CA LEU A 127 -1.52 -3.14 -7.32
C LEU A 127 -2.42 -1.93 -7.11
N GLY A 128 -2.14 -1.18 -6.04
CA GLY A 128 -3.11 -0.25 -5.49
C GLY A 128 -2.55 0.68 -4.43
N ARG A 129 -3.45 1.51 -3.90
CA ARG A 129 -3.23 2.31 -2.69
C ARG A 129 -4.03 1.71 -1.53
N LEU A 130 -3.47 1.82 -0.33
CA LEU A 130 -4.18 1.53 0.92
C LEU A 130 -5.00 2.75 1.35
#